data_AF-A0A9W4UPY4-F1
#
_entry.id   AF-A0A9W4UPY4-F1
#
_cell.length_a   1.000
_cell.length_b   1.000
_cell.length_c   1.000
_cell.angle_alpha   90.00
_cell.angle_beta   90.00
_cell.angle_gamma   90.00
#
_symmetry.space_group_name_H-M   'P 1'
#
loop_
_entity.id
_entity.type
_entity.pdbx_description
1 polymer ?
#
loop_
_entity_poly.entity_id
_entity_poly.type
_entity_poly.pdbx_seq_one_letter_code
_entity_poly.pdbx_strand_id
1 'polypeptide(L)'
;MDVNIDFLKCFRNSAVNREAVWNIWEKSIKFRQVPWYSSIERAIAAYYEDFDSNKRDPGPELCTLLKECPSVSNTPDKRWLLFSTALDAEREDWRENQITNYPPFITCKALSDAFPGEPFRPLRNQSMFDKAATTGATPLVQHLLGIVVDILAHLGPKDTERNKLDVEMGVALQHATDSLRIEAMEAILEKFHSLATDQRIRHMVRLNAARDQRSPYLTELDTALVANGDINRPPPRTDSEIEKRRTDKDTLKAFDTLLRTNPQLASESTYEQAIRPGSSLIFEHLVVSYIDDTEEKLPNSRNLRGYLRNVESAQYLLEHGNQLMWDIYCQKVLGDQKGWIVDDDDSDAGLLLRSAVRHGKVYAVRWILKQCPILAVLQVKDEYPLQALPIDKDDGTCREIRNLLLPTMLRMGKMYIIRKILDLSNVHVNEITLPLSQFNAQQFNFLDFISGLTGRGEGGTTETSRLQCLRFERVLKSVDFPDLNGQLGSSVVDDVRKDHREVEDVLHWLSNEKGVEEIINLKVPDRLHSPHKDYMVRHFVQKYKVETLDWRKLDLYLVDYDEDWKPLPHRWAASLQKLTLYSSGNTAVHDHWMSHLRLLKNLRQVDIYVVEESDLVSLNEA
;
A
#
# COMPACT_ATOMS: atom_id res chain seq x y z
N MET A 1 42.91 -32.08 14.56
CA MET A 1 43.32 -32.83 15.76
C MET A 1 42.79 -32.08 16.96
N ASP A 2 41.89 -32.72 17.69
CA ASP A 2 41.17 -32.18 18.85
C ASP A 2 42.09 -31.71 19.97
N VAL A 3 41.78 -30.55 20.55
CA VAL A 3 41.99 -30.23 21.97
C VAL A 3 40.85 -29.28 22.37
N ASN A 4 39.73 -29.76 22.90
CA ASN A 4 39.44 -30.22 24.27
C ASN A 4 38.80 -29.12 25.14
N ILE A 5 37.52 -29.34 25.44
CA ILE A 5 36.59 -28.54 26.26
C ILE A 5 37.03 -28.40 27.74
N ASP A 6 38.11 -29.08 28.14
CA ASP A 6 38.70 -28.92 29.48
C ASP A 6 39.73 -27.78 29.60
N PHE A 7 40.17 -27.13 28.50
CA PHE A 7 41.07 -25.97 28.59
C PHE A 7 40.39 -24.71 29.16
N LEU A 8 39.06 -24.61 29.03
CA LEU A 8 38.30 -23.46 29.53
C LEU A 8 37.87 -23.59 31.01
N LYS A 9 38.08 -24.75 31.64
CA LYS A 9 37.70 -24.97 33.05
C LYS A 9 38.79 -24.58 34.06
N CYS A 10 40.00 -24.25 33.62
CA CYS A 10 41.10 -23.90 34.53
C CYS A 10 41.27 -22.40 34.85
N PHE A 11 40.53 -21.48 34.22
CA PHE A 11 40.74 -20.03 34.47
C PHE A 11 39.80 -19.39 35.50
N ARG A 12 39.10 -20.20 36.30
CA ARG A 12 38.14 -19.68 37.29
C ARG A 12 38.79 -19.16 38.59
N ASN A 13 40.07 -19.43 38.88
CA ASN A 13 40.68 -18.99 40.14
C ASN A 13 42.20 -18.77 40.05
N SER A 14 42.65 -17.63 39.52
CA SER A 14 43.87 -16.97 40.03
C SER A 14 44.01 -15.57 39.42
N ALA A 15 44.08 -14.56 40.28
CA ALA A 15 44.54 -13.23 39.91
C ALA A 15 46.00 -13.31 39.40
N VAL A 16 46.38 -12.33 38.57
CA VAL A 16 47.70 -12.11 37.95
C VAL A 16 47.86 -12.72 36.55
N ASN A 17 47.40 -12.00 35.52
CA ASN A 17 48.26 -11.15 34.66
C ASN A 17 47.45 -10.57 33.48
N ARG A 18 46.60 -9.55 33.74
CA ARG A 18 45.85 -8.81 32.71
C ARG A 18 46.75 -7.94 31.82
N GLU A 19 47.98 -7.65 32.27
CA GLU A 19 48.87 -6.69 31.63
C GLU A 19 49.53 -7.22 30.34
N ALA A 20 49.69 -8.55 30.21
CA ALA A 20 50.21 -9.17 28.99
C ALA A 20 49.16 -9.23 27.86
N VAL A 21 47.89 -9.45 28.20
CA VAL A 21 46.78 -9.44 27.24
C VAL A 21 46.47 -8.02 26.78
N TRP A 22 46.55 -7.05 27.71
CA TRP A 22 46.37 -5.63 27.41
C TRP A 22 47.43 -5.09 26.42
N ASN A 23 48.71 -5.43 26.62
CA ASN A 23 49.79 -4.96 25.75
C ASN A 23 49.74 -5.50 24.31
N ILE A 24 49.11 -6.66 24.07
CA ILE A 24 48.94 -7.24 22.73
C ILE A 24 47.76 -6.56 22.00
N TRP A 25 46.71 -6.19 22.73
CA TRP A 25 45.56 -5.46 22.18
C TRP A 25 45.90 -3.99 21.92
N GLU A 26 46.64 -3.33 22.82
CA GLU A 26 47.03 -1.91 22.71
C GLU A 26 47.96 -1.61 21.52
N LYS A 27 48.77 -2.59 21.08
CA LYS A 27 49.64 -2.43 19.89
C LYS A 27 48.88 -2.54 18.56
N SER A 28 47.69 -3.14 18.54
CA SER A 28 46.91 -3.35 17.31
C SER A 28 45.97 -2.18 16.96
N ILE A 29 45.75 -1.21 17.86
CA ILE A 29 44.83 -0.07 17.67
C ILE A 29 45.58 1.23 17.31
N LYS A 30 46.78 1.16 16.72
CA LYS A 30 47.54 2.36 16.29
C LYS A 30 47.38 2.78 14.82
N PHE A 31 46.33 2.38 14.13
CA PHE A 31 46.00 2.91 12.79
C PHE A 31 44.49 3.16 12.59
N ARG A 32 43.99 4.27 13.14
CA ARG A 32 43.12 5.31 12.53
C ARG A 32 42.37 6.11 13.61
N GLN A 33 42.33 7.42 13.43
CA GLN A 33 41.92 8.44 14.39
C GLN A 33 40.41 8.74 14.32
N VAL A 34 39.69 8.78 15.47
CA VAL A 34 38.83 9.89 15.99
C VAL A 34 38.47 9.55 17.49
N PRO A 35 38.56 10.46 18.48
CA PRO A 35 38.78 10.08 19.90
C PRO A 35 37.59 10.11 20.90
N TRP A 36 36.32 10.30 20.49
CA TRP A 36 35.22 10.48 21.46
C TRP A 36 34.26 9.29 21.61
N TYR A 37 34.24 8.36 20.64
CA TYR A 37 33.35 7.19 20.66
C TYR A 37 33.71 6.19 21.78
N SER A 38 35.01 5.97 21.99
CA SER A 38 35.54 5.05 23.01
C SER A 38 35.28 5.46 24.46
N SER A 39 34.95 6.72 24.74
CA SER A 39 34.64 7.20 26.10
C SER A 39 33.17 6.98 26.45
N ILE A 40 32.28 7.05 25.45
CA ILE A 40 30.85 6.75 25.60
C ILE A 40 30.64 5.23 25.69
N GLU A 41 31.33 4.45 24.84
CA GLU A 41 31.31 2.98 24.94
C GLU A 41 31.90 2.49 26.27
N ARG A 42 32.93 3.14 26.83
CA ARG A 42 33.46 2.79 28.16
C ARG A 42 32.49 3.12 29.31
N ALA A 43 31.74 4.22 29.20
CA ALA A 43 30.74 4.58 30.21
C ALA A 43 29.53 3.64 30.17
N ILE A 44 29.12 3.24 28.96
CA ILE A 44 28.03 2.27 28.73
C ILE A 44 28.46 0.85 29.10
N ALA A 45 29.71 0.45 28.82
CA ALA A 45 30.23 -0.86 29.23
C ALA A 45 30.41 -0.98 30.75
N ALA A 46 30.89 0.07 31.43
CA ALA A 46 30.95 0.11 32.90
C ALA A 46 29.54 0.09 33.54
N TYR A 47 28.54 0.67 32.86
CA TYR A 47 27.14 0.62 33.24
C TYR A 47 26.54 -0.80 33.16
N TYR A 48 26.93 -1.60 32.16
CA TYR A 48 26.43 -2.98 32.02
C TYR A 48 27.16 -4.02 32.89
N GLU A 49 28.43 -3.79 33.28
CA GLU A 49 29.16 -4.72 34.16
C GLU A 49 28.71 -4.67 35.63
N ASP A 50 28.16 -3.54 36.12
CA ASP A 50 27.75 -3.38 37.54
C ASP A 50 26.25 -3.66 37.77
N PHE A 51 25.46 -3.73 36.71
CA PHE A 51 23.99 -3.91 36.76
C PHE A 51 23.57 -5.31 37.23
N ASP A 52 24.43 -6.31 37.08
CA ASP A 52 24.09 -7.71 37.38
C ASP A 52 24.19 -8.06 38.88
N SER A 53 24.55 -7.11 39.76
CA SER A 53 24.84 -7.45 41.17
C SER A 53 24.15 -6.65 42.27
N ASN A 54 23.53 -5.48 42.05
CA ASN A 54 22.82 -4.78 43.14
C ASN A 54 21.67 -3.85 42.69
N LYS A 55 20.50 -4.02 43.30
CA LYS A 55 19.30 -3.17 43.11
C LYS A 55 19.47 -1.76 43.71
N ARG A 56 20.12 -0.84 43.00
CA ARG A 56 20.12 0.61 43.30
C ARG A 56 19.63 1.45 42.11
N ASP A 57 19.04 2.61 42.42
CA ASP A 57 18.49 3.58 41.47
C ASP A 57 19.62 4.39 40.80
N PRO A 58 19.81 4.31 39.46
CA PRO A 58 20.97 4.85 38.76
C PRO A 58 20.85 6.35 38.36
N GLY A 59 19.72 7.00 38.65
CA GLY A 59 19.45 8.38 38.22
C GLY A 59 20.53 9.46 38.57
N PRO A 60 21.19 9.43 39.74
CA PRO A 60 22.12 10.51 40.14
C PRO A 60 23.48 10.51 39.43
N GLU A 61 24.00 9.35 39.04
CA GLU A 61 25.38 9.21 38.54
C GLU A 61 25.45 9.47 37.02
N LEU A 62 24.45 9.03 36.26
CA LEU A 62 24.30 9.36 34.83
C LEU A 62 24.11 10.88 34.62
N CYS A 63 23.33 11.53 35.51
CA CYS A 63 23.15 12.98 35.54
C CYS A 63 24.45 13.75 35.85
N THR A 64 25.35 13.16 36.64
CA THR A 64 26.64 13.78 36.98
C THR A 64 27.62 13.67 35.80
N LEU A 65 27.64 12.53 35.12
CA LEU A 65 28.49 12.27 33.95
C LEU A 65 28.13 13.16 32.74
N LEU A 66 26.84 13.41 32.52
CA LEU A 66 26.35 14.30 31.45
C LEU A 66 26.65 15.79 31.74
N LYS A 67 26.78 16.18 33.01
CA LYS A 67 27.14 17.55 33.42
C LYS A 67 28.64 17.85 33.25
N GLU A 68 29.51 16.84 33.25
CA GLU A 68 30.97 17.00 33.22
C GLU A 68 31.60 16.99 31.81
N CYS A 69 30.82 16.81 30.73
CA CYS A 69 31.31 16.83 29.34
C CYS A 69 31.09 18.20 28.65
N PRO A 70 32.09 19.11 28.56
CA PRO A 70 31.84 20.52 28.22
C PRO A 70 31.87 20.85 26.71
N SER A 71 32.05 19.86 25.82
CA SER A 71 32.36 20.13 24.40
C SER A 71 31.46 19.42 23.38
N VAL A 72 30.19 19.19 23.73
CA VAL A 72 29.18 18.75 22.77
C VAL A 72 28.00 19.71 22.82
N SER A 73 27.96 20.66 21.87
CA SER A 73 26.77 21.07 21.12
C SER A 73 26.74 22.55 20.77
N ASN A 74 26.67 22.85 19.47
CA ASN A 74 26.16 24.14 18.97
C ASN A 74 25.18 23.97 17.80
N THR A 75 24.69 22.75 17.55
CA THR A 75 23.67 22.52 16.52
C THR A 75 22.50 21.68 17.06
N PRO A 76 21.24 22.10 16.80
CA PRO A 76 20.02 21.41 17.26
C PRO A 76 19.95 19.93 16.86
N ASP A 77 20.46 19.61 15.67
CA ASP A 77 20.33 18.27 15.07
C ASP A 77 21.11 17.19 15.82
N LYS A 78 22.26 17.54 16.42
CA LYS A 78 23.06 16.60 17.21
C LYS A 78 22.48 16.34 18.61
N ARG A 79 21.72 17.30 19.15
CA ARG A 79 20.97 17.14 20.41
C ARG A 79 19.74 16.27 20.21
N TRP A 80 19.08 16.38 19.04
CA TRP A 80 17.97 15.52 18.65
C TRP A 80 18.40 14.07 18.43
N LEU A 81 19.59 13.86 17.86
CA LEU A 81 20.15 12.53 17.67
C LEU A 81 20.41 11.83 19.02
N LEU A 82 21.03 12.51 19.99
CA LEU A 82 21.24 12.01 21.36
C LEU A 82 19.94 11.68 22.09
N PHE A 83 18.91 12.51 21.91
CA PHE A 83 17.57 12.27 22.47
C PHE A 83 16.91 11.03 21.86
N SER A 84 17.01 10.86 20.54
CA SER A 84 16.46 9.68 19.85
C SER A 84 17.19 8.39 20.24
N THR A 85 18.52 8.42 20.37
CA THR A 85 19.31 7.24 20.70
C THR A 85 19.08 6.77 22.14
N ALA A 86 18.86 7.69 23.09
CA ALA A 86 18.50 7.33 24.46
C ALA A 86 17.09 6.72 24.56
N LEU A 87 16.14 7.24 23.78
CA LEU A 87 14.78 6.71 23.67
C LEU A 87 14.72 5.35 22.99
N ASP A 88 15.58 5.11 22.01
CA ASP A 88 15.65 3.84 21.30
C ASP A 88 16.32 2.75 22.15
N ALA A 89 17.37 3.08 22.91
CA ALA A 89 17.98 2.16 23.87
C ALA A 89 17.02 1.76 25.02
N GLU A 90 16.22 2.69 25.53
CA GLU A 90 15.19 2.42 26.56
C GLU A 90 14.02 1.58 26.01
N ARG A 91 13.71 1.72 24.71
CA ARG A 91 12.72 0.91 24.00
C ARG A 91 13.19 -0.52 23.73
N GLU A 92 14.48 -0.72 23.50
CA GLU A 92 15.07 -2.02 23.23
C GLU A 92 15.14 -2.89 24.50
N ASP A 93 15.50 -2.30 25.64
CA ASP A 93 15.49 -2.98 26.95
C ASP A 93 14.06 -3.35 27.42
N TRP A 94 13.06 -2.53 27.08
CA TRP A 94 11.64 -2.82 27.31
C TRP A 94 11.13 -4.01 26.49
N ARG A 95 11.68 -4.23 25.29
CA ARG A 95 11.28 -5.32 24.41
C ARG A 95 11.88 -6.66 24.81
N GLU A 96 13.09 -6.67 25.38
CA GLU A 96 13.77 -7.93 25.72
C GLU A 96 13.36 -8.51 27.08
N ASN A 97 12.92 -7.70 28.05
CA ASN A 97 12.76 -8.16 29.45
C ASN A 97 11.31 -8.38 29.95
N GLN A 98 10.27 -8.22 29.11
CA GLN A 98 8.84 -8.44 29.45
C GLN A 98 8.40 -7.96 30.86
N ILE A 99 8.81 -6.75 31.26
CA ILE A 99 8.48 -6.19 32.57
C ILE A 99 7.11 -5.51 32.51
N THR A 100 6.12 -5.99 33.26
CA THR A 100 4.72 -5.53 33.17
C THR A 100 4.33 -4.36 34.08
N ASN A 101 5.25 -3.79 34.86
CA ASN A 101 4.97 -2.62 35.71
C ASN A 101 6.22 -1.77 35.97
N TYR A 102 6.54 -0.82 35.08
CA TYR A 102 7.37 0.34 35.38
C TYR A 102 7.13 1.43 34.31
N PRO A 103 6.81 2.69 34.64
CA PRO A 103 6.43 3.65 33.61
C PRO A 103 7.64 4.49 33.13
N PRO A 104 7.63 4.99 31.88
CA PRO A 104 8.76 5.66 31.22
C PRO A 104 8.86 7.12 31.68
N PHE A 105 9.38 7.37 32.89
CA PHE A 105 9.37 8.72 33.48
C PHE A 105 10.76 9.21 33.95
N ILE A 106 11.79 8.37 33.92
CA ILE A 106 13.10 8.71 34.51
C ILE A 106 13.95 9.53 33.52
N THR A 107 13.92 9.22 32.23
CA THR A 107 14.79 9.83 31.20
C THR A 107 14.41 11.28 30.89
N CYS A 108 13.11 11.59 30.85
CA CYS A 108 12.61 12.94 30.61
C CYS A 108 12.88 13.90 31.80
N LYS A 109 12.84 13.38 33.03
CA LYS A 109 13.13 14.14 34.25
C LYS A 109 14.63 14.41 34.40
N ALA A 110 15.47 13.40 34.16
CA ALA A 110 16.92 13.53 34.18
C ALA A 110 17.45 14.58 33.17
N LEU A 111 16.85 14.65 31.97
CA LEU A 111 17.20 15.64 30.94
C LEU A 111 16.72 17.06 31.30
N SER A 112 15.53 17.19 31.91
CA SER A 112 15.03 18.48 32.42
C SER A 112 15.90 19.03 33.55
N ASP A 113 16.41 18.15 34.42
CA ASP A 113 17.28 18.52 35.55
C ASP A 113 18.75 18.77 35.14
N ALA A 114 19.15 18.31 33.95
CA ALA A 114 20.49 18.50 33.39
C ALA A 114 20.68 19.86 32.68
N PHE A 115 19.61 20.52 32.21
CA PHE A 115 19.69 21.79 31.47
C PHE A 115 18.73 22.89 31.99
N PRO A 116 18.92 23.41 33.21
CA PRO A 116 18.05 24.44 33.78
C PRO A 116 18.43 25.84 33.28
N GLY A 117 17.53 26.54 32.55
CA GLY A 117 17.66 27.99 32.32
C GLY A 117 17.36 28.55 30.92
N GLU A 118 17.13 27.73 29.89
CA GLU A 118 16.65 28.20 28.58
C GLU A 118 15.19 27.81 28.32
N PRO A 119 14.42 28.58 27.52
CA PRO A 119 12.98 28.49 27.49
C PRO A 119 12.55 27.31 26.61
N PHE A 120 12.73 26.09 27.10
CA PHE A 120 11.66 25.12 26.93
C PHE A 120 10.51 25.67 27.77
N ARG A 121 9.63 26.48 27.17
CA ARG A 121 8.30 26.60 27.73
C ARG A 121 7.76 25.18 27.70
N PRO A 122 7.52 24.53 28.86
CA PRO A 122 6.72 23.33 28.83
C PRO A 122 5.43 23.77 28.15
N LEU A 123 4.87 22.93 27.27
CA LEU A 123 3.48 23.12 26.91
C LEU A 123 2.74 23.41 28.22
N ARG A 124 2.00 24.53 28.30
CA ARG A 124 1.27 24.93 29.52
C ARG A 124 0.29 23.83 29.99
N ASN A 125 0.14 22.79 29.17
CA ASN A 125 -0.69 21.60 29.32
C ASN A 125 0.08 20.40 29.90
N GLN A 126 1.39 20.50 30.18
CA GLN A 126 2.16 19.42 30.86
C GLN A 126 1.64 19.20 32.29
N SER A 127 1.39 20.27 33.06
CA SER A 127 0.79 20.15 34.39
C SER A 127 -0.67 19.69 34.37
N MET A 128 -1.39 19.91 33.26
CA MET A 128 -2.75 19.38 33.07
C MET A 128 -2.73 17.87 32.80
N PHE A 129 -1.74 17.38 32.04
CA PHE A 129 -1.50 15.95 31.88
C PHE A 129 -1.09 15.29 33.20
N ASP A 130 -0.19 15.93 33.97
CA ASP A 130 0.24 15.44 35.30
C ASP A 130 -0.93 15.38 36.30
N LYS A 131 -1.85 16.36 36.27
CA LYS A 131 -3.02 16.41 37.16
C LYS A 131 -4.15 15.46 36.74
N ALA A 132 -4.35 15.25 35.43
CA ALA A 132 -5.31 14.27 34.90
C ALA A 132 -4.84 12.82 35.10
N ALA A 133 -3.53 12.57 35.02
CA ALA A 133 -2.94 11.26 35.28
C ALA A 133 -3.00 10.87 36.77
N THR A 134 -2.87 11.84 37.69
CA THR A 134 -2.92 11.60 39.15
C THR A 134 -4.33 11.55 39.73
N THR A 135 -5.34 12.12 39.07
CA THR A 135 -6.74 12.12 39.53
C THR A 135 -7.60 10.99 38.97
N GLY A 136 -6.99 10.07 38.20
CA GLY A 136 -7.71 8.94 37.61
C GLY A 136 -8.70 9.35 36.51
N ALA A 137 -8.39 10.43 35.78
CA ALA A 137 -9.25 10.88 34.68
C ALA A 137 -9.38 9.78 33.61
N THR A 138 -10.57 9.66 33.04
CA THR A 138 -10.87 8.58 32.09
C THR A 138 -10.06 8.74 30.79
N PRO A 139 -9.73 7.63 30.09
CA PRO A 139 -8.95 7.66 28.84
C PRO A 139 -9.50 8.61 27.77
N LEU A 140 -10.82 8.85 27.78
CA LEU A 140 -11.50 9.80 26.88
C LEU A 140 -11.10 11.27 27.12
N VAL A 141 -10.89 11.68 28.37
CA VAL A 141 -10.50 13.06 28.73
C VAL A 141 -9.06 13.33 28.30
N GLN A 142 -8.16 12.37 28.52
CA GLN A 142 -6.76 12.46 28.09
C GLN A 142 -6.62 12.51 26.56
N HIS A 143 -7.50 11.80 25.86
CA HIS A 143 -7.53 11.79 24.40
C HIS A 143 -8.08 13.10 23.80
N LEU A 144 -9.14 13.68 24.36
CA LEU A 144 -9.67 14.98 23.94
C LEU A 144 -8.68 16.13 24.18
N LEU A 145 -7.90 16.06 25.26
CA LEU A 145 -6.79 16.99 25.54
C LEU A 145 -5.69 16.91 24.46
N GLY A 146 -5.38 15.73 23.94
CA GLY A 146 -4.43 15.54 22.84
C GLY A 146 -4.88 16.23 21.55
N ILE A 147 -6.16 16.07 21.18
CA ILE A 147 -6.73 16.69 19.97
C ILE A 147 -6.68 18.22 20.04
N VAL A 148 -6.93 18.79 21.21
CA VAL A 148 -6.90 20.25 21.43
C VAL A 148 -5.49 20.81 21.29
N VAL A 149 -4.49 20.11 21.82
CA VAL A 149 -3.07 20.49 21.69
C VAL A 149 -2.65 20.50 20.23
N ASP A 150 -3.08 19.52 19.43
CA ASP A 150 -2.79 19.46 18.00
C ASP A 150 -3.44 20.62 17.22
N ILE A 151 -4.67 20.99 17.58
CA ILE A 151 -5.38 22.13 16.97
C ILE A 151 -4.68 23.46 17.31
N LEU A 152 -4.32 23.68 18.57
CA LEU A 152 -3.62 24.89 19.01
C LEU A 152 -2.19 24.98 18.44
N ALA A 153 -1.54 23.86 18.16
CA ALA A 153 -0.22 23.82 17.51
C ALA A 153 -0.27 24.27 16.03
N HIS A 154 -1.41 24.08 15.35
CA HIS A 154 -1.61 24.45 13.95
C HIS A 154 -2.08 25.90 13.75
N LEU A 155 -2.73 26.51 14.75
CA LEU A 155 -3.03 27.93 14.75
C LEU A 155 -1.74 28.70 15.10
N GLY A 156 -1.26 29.54 14.17
CA GLY A 156 0.03 30.23 14.33
C GLY A 156 0.13 31.06 15.62
N PRO A 157 1.34 31.32 16.14
CA PRO A 157 1.55 31.92 17.47
C PRO A 157 1.04 33.37 17.64
N LYS A 158 0.55 34.01 16.57
CA LYS A 158 0.00 35.38 16.57
C LYS A 158 -1.52 35.44 16.39
N ASP A 159 -2.18 34.29 16.36
CA ASP A 159 -3.62 34.23 16.16
C ASP A 159 -4.35 34.63 17.46
N THR A 160 -5.13 35.69 17.41
CA THR A 160 -5.93 36.16 18.55
C THR A 160 -6.98 35.14 18.98
N GLU A 161 -7.46 34.30 18.05
CA GLU A 161 -8.40 33.22 18.37
C GLU A 161 -7.72 32.08 19.13
N ARG A 162 -6.42 31.82 18.88
CA ARG A 162 -5.65 30.84 19.66
C ARG A 162 -5.59 31.22 21.14
N ASN A 163 -5.30 32.48 21.43
CA ASN A 163 -5.18 32.94 22.82
C ASN A 163 -6.53 32.93 23.56
N LYS A 164 -7.62 33.21 22.85
CA LYS A 164 -8.98 33.13 23.39
C LYS A 164 -9.38 31.67 23.67
N LEU A 165 -9.12 30.78 22.72
CA LEU A 165 -9.39 29.35 22.85
C LEU A 165 -8.58 28.69 23.98
N ASP A 166 -7.30 29.07 24.12
CA ASP A 166 -6.41 28.55 25.17
C ASP A 166 -6.88 28.93 26.59
N VAL A 167 -7.39 30.17 26.76
CA VAL A 167 -7.93 30.64 28.05
C VAL A 167 -9.27 30.00 28.37
N GLU A 168 -10.19 29.95 27.40
CA GLU A 168 -11.54 29.41 27.62
C GLU A 168 -11.53 27.89 27.86
N MET A 169 -10.65 27.16 27.16
CA MET A 169 -10.48 25.71 27.38
C MET A 169 -9.83 25.40 28.72
N GLY A 170 -8.85 26.20 29.15
CA GLY A 170 -8.24 26.04 30.47
C GLY A 170 -9.27 26.14 31.60
N VAL A 171 -10.25 27.05 31.49
CA VAL A 171 -11.32 27.20 32.48
C VAL A 171 -12.29 26.02 32.48
N ALA A 172 -12.69 25.55 31.29
CA ALA A 172 -13.61 24.42 31.16
C ALA A 172 -13.00 23.10 31.68
N LEU A 173 -11.71 22.87 31.39
CA LEU A 173 -10.97 21.70 31.86
C LEU A 173 -10.74 21.75 33.38
N GLN A 174 -10.40 22.91 33.93
CA GLN A 174 -10.27 23.06 35.38
C GLN A 174 -11.59 22.70 36.11
N HIS A 175 -12.74 23.10 35.56
CA HIS A 175 -14.05 22.73 36.09
C HIS A 175 -14.36 21.23 35.97
N ALA A 176 -13.94 20.58 34.88
CA ALA A 176 -14.14 19.15 34.67
C ALA A 176 -13.29 18.28 35.60
N THR A 177 -12.06 18.73 35.89
CA THR A 177 -11.13 17.98 36.76
C THR A 177 -11.57 17.95 38.22
N ASP A 178 -12.30 18.97 38.67
CA ASP A 178 -12.67 19.13 40.09
C ASP A 178 -14.02 18.48 40.47
N SER A 179 -14.81 17.93 39.52
CA SER A 179 -16.18 17.42 39.83
C SER A 179 -16.59 16.06 39.25
N LEU A 180 -15.81 15.43 38.36
CA LEU A 180 -16.09 14.08 37.82
C LEU A 180 -17.59 13.82 37.49
N ARG A 181 -18.28 14.81 36.90
CA ARG A 181 -19.70 14.69 36.51
C ARG A 181 -19.91 14.92 35.01
N ILE A 182 -20.83 14.15 34.45
CA ILE A 182 -21.22 14.09 33.04
C ILE A 182 -21.62 15.46 32.48
N GLU A 183 -22.25 16.32 33.28
CA GLU A 183 -22.70 17.66 32.90
C GLU A 183 -21.55 18.61 32.46
N ALA A 184 -20.34 18.45 33.02
CA ALA A 184 -19.17 19.23 32.61
C ALA A 184 -18.58 18.76 31.26
N MET A 185 -18.67 17.46 30.98
CA MET A 185 -18.29 16.89 29.68
C MET A 185 -19.30 17.26 28.60
N GLU A 186 -20.60 17.33 28.92
CA GLU A 186 -21.64 17.82 28.02
C GLU A 186 -21.45 19.30 27.67
N ALA A 187 -21.08 20.16 28.64
CA ALA A 187 -20.77 21.56 28.37
C ALA A 187 -19.51 21.75 27.48
N ILE A 188 -18.50 20.90 27.65
CA ILE A 188 -17.30 20.88 26.80
C ILE A 188 -17.65 20.41 25.38
N LEU A 189 -18.45 19.34 25.26
CA LEU A 189 -18.88 18.77 23.98
C LEU A 189 -19.84 19.69 23.22
N GLU A 190 -20.77 20.36 23.90
CA GLU A 190 -21.71 21.33 23.31
C GLU A 190 -20.97 22.58 22.78
N LYS A 191 -19.92 23.04 23.49
CA LYS A 191 -19.06 24.13 23.02
C LYS A 191 -18.16 23.70 21.85
N PHE A 192 -17.62 22.48 21.90
CA PHE A 192 -16.89 21.87 20.78
C PHE A 192 -17.78 21.76 19.54
N HIS A 193 -19.05 21.41 19.72
CA HIS A 193 -20.05 21.39 18.66
C HIS A 193 -20.32 22.77 18.06
N SER A 194 -20.37 23.83 18.89
CA SER A 194 -20.52 25.19 18.39
C SER A 194 -19.31 25.66 17.55
N LEU A 195 -18.08 25.28 17.94
CA LEU A 195 -16.84 25.57 17.23
C LEU A 195 -16.64 24.68 15.98
N ALA A 196 -17.18 23.46 15.99
CA ALA A 196 -17.15 22.53 14.86
C ALA A 196 -18.03 22.96 13.66
N THR A 197 -18.78 24.05 13.76
CA THR A 197 -19.39 24.68 12.57
C THR A 197 -18.34 25.24 11.61
N ASP A 198 -17.12 25.53 12.08
CA ASP A 198 -15.97 25.89 11.26
C ASP A 198 -15.45 24.69 10.44
N GLN A 199 -15.33 24.88 9.13
CA GLN A 199 -15.01 23.83 8.15
C GLN A 199 -13.57 23.31 8.29
N ARG A 200 -12.64 24.10 8.85
CA ARG A 200 -11.23 23.70 9.04
C ARG A 200 -11.06 22.79 10.25
N ILE A 201 -11.75 23.09 11.35
CA ILE A 201 -11.70 22.27 12.57
C ILE A 201 -12.33 20.89 12.32
N ARG A 202 -13.43 20.83 11.55
CA ARG A 202 -14.06 19.56 11.09
C ARG A 202 -13.11 18.67 10.29
N HIS A 203 -12.26 19.27 9.46
CA HIS A 203 -11.29 18.51 8.66
C HIS A 203 -10.17 17.92 9.53
N MET A 204 -9.74 18.64 10.57
CA MET A 204 -8.67 18.16 11.46
C MET A 204 -9.13 17.08 12.45
N VAL A 205 -10.35 17.19 13.00
CA VAL A 205 -10.92 16.12 13.85
C VAL A 205 -11.03 14.81 13.07
N ARG A 206 -11.40 14.86 11.78
CA ARG A 206 -11.43 13.68 10.89
C ARG A 206 -10.05 13.12 10.57
N LEU A 207 -9.04 13.97 10.43
CA LEU A 207 -7.66 13.54 10.19
C LEU A 207 -7.05 12.84 11.42
N ASN A 208 -7.34 13.32 12.63
CA ASN A 208 -6.85 12.68 13.86
C ASN A 208 -7.61 11.39 14.19
N ALA A 209 -8.93 11.30 13.94
CA ALA A 209 -9.68 10.05 14.07
C ALA A 209 -9.19 8.95 13.10
N ALA A 210 -8.73 9.32 11.90
CA ALA A 210 -8.14 8.39 10.93
C ALA A 210 -6.72 7.92 11.29
N ARG A 211 -6.05 8.62 12.21
CA ARG A 211 -4.64 8.39 12.56
C ARG A 211 -4.46 7.39 13.69
N ASP A 212 -5.50 7.05 14.46
CA ASP A 212 -5.39 6.22 15.67
C ASP A 212 -6.51 5.16 15.78
N GLN A 213 -6.32 3.98 15.18
CA GLN A 213 -7.34 2.90 15.09
C GLN A 213 -7.42 1.96 16.30
N ARG A 214 -6.86 2.31 17.47
CA ARG A 214 -6.99 1.49 18.69
C ARG A 214 -7.71 2.17 19.85
N SER A 215 -8.46 3.25 19.62
CA SER A 215 -9.35 3.80 20.66
C SER A 215 -10.83 3.55 20.33
N PRO A 216 -11.50 2.61 21.01
CA PRO A 216 -12.93 2.30 20.78
C PRO A 216 -13.87 3.47 21.16
N TYR A 217 -13.40 4.46 21.92
CA TYR A 217 -14.19 5.62 22.33
C TYR A 217 -14.32 6.70 21.23
N LEU A 218 -13.38 6.79 20.28
CA LEU A 218 -13.51 7.69 19.13
C LEU A 218 -14.55 7.19 18.13
N THR A 219 -14.67 5.87 18.01
CA THR A 219 -15.69 5.23 17.17
C THR A 219 -17.08 5.42 17.80
N GLU A 220 -17.22 5.35 19.13
CA GLU A 220 -18.48 5.69 19.82
C GLU A 220 -18.82 7.19 19.76
N LEU A 221 -17.84 8.09 19.80
CA LEU A 221 -18.04 9.54 19.65
C LEU A 221 -18.45 9.92 18.21
N ASP A 222 -17.81 9.33 17.19
CA ASP A 222 -18.20 9.45 15.78
C ASP A 222 -19.61 8.86 15.54
N THR A 223 -19.95 7.77 16.25
CA THR A 223 -21.29 7.15 16.20
C THR A 223 -22.36 7.97 16.95
N ALA A 224 -22.03 8.64 18.06
CA ALA A 224 -22.94 9.50 18.82
C ALA A 224 -23.18 10.87 18.16
N LEU A 225 -22.16 11.43 17.48
CA LEU A 225 -22.26 12.62 16.64
C LEU A 225 -23.14 12.39 15.40
N VAL A 226 -23.24 11.13 14.95
CA VAL A 226 -24.12 10.68 13.86
C VAL A 226 -25.54 10.31 14.36
N ALA A 227 -25.71 9.91 15.63
CA ALA A 227 -26.97 9.39 16.16
C ALA A 227 -27.96 10.45 16.71
N ASN A 228 -27.52 11.66 17.10
CA ASN A 228 -28.38 12.63 17.82
C ASN A 228 -28.70 13.94 17.07
N GLY A 229 -28.73 13.91 15.73
CA GLY A 229 -29.13 15.08 14.95
C GLY A 229 -29.91 14.75 13.70
N ASP A 230 -31.07 14.09 13.83
CA ASP A 230 -32.12 13.90 12.79
C ASP A 230 -31.65 14.09 11.33
N ILE A 231 -30.79 13.17 10.86
CA ILE A 231 -30.10 13.18 9.56
C ILE A 231 -31.01 12.66 8.42
N ASN A 232 -32.34 12.66 8.60
CA ASN A 232 -33.27 12.43 7.48
C ASN A 232 -33.75 13.71 6.80
N ARG A 233 -33.21 14.88 7.15
CA ARG A 233 -33.30 16.04 6.27
C ARG A 233 -31.97 16.29 5.60
N PRO A 234 -31.90 16.26 4.24
CA PRO A 234 -30.74 16.80 3.56
C PRO A 234 -30.50 18.24 4.06
N PRO A 235 -29.24 18.73 4.07
CA PRO A 235 -28.96 20.11 4.42
C PRO A 235 -29.96 21.01 3.67
N PRO A 236 -30.46 22.10 4.29
CA PRO A 236 -31.36 23.03 3.60
C PRO A 236 -30.64 23.42 2.31
N ARG A 237 -31.18 22.88 1.22
CA ARG A 237 -30.67 23.10 -0.12
C ARG A 237 -30.57 24.60 -0.26
N THR A 238 -29.44 25.07 -0.77
CA THR A 238 -29.32 26.49 -1.09
C THR A 238 -30.50 26.86 -1.99
N ASP A 239 -30.97 28.11 -1.91
CA ASP A 239 -32.07 28.55 -2.77
C ASP A 239 -31.75 28.24 -4.26
N SER A 240 -30.47 28.29 -4.63
CA SER A 240 -29.98 27.86 -5.95
C SER A 240 -30.16 26.36 -6.25
N GLU A 241 -29.99 25.45 -5.29
CA GLU A 241 -30.21 24.00 -5.46
C GLU A 241 -31.70 23.64 -5.46
N ILE A 242 -32.52 24.35 -4.69
CA ILE A 242 -33.99 24.20 -4.71
C ILE A 242 -34.53 24.67 -6.05
N GLU A 243 -34.07 25.83 -6.51
CA GLU A 243 -34.50 26.43 -7.76
C GLU A 243 -34.02 25.61 -8.96
N LYS A 244 -32.79 25.09 -8.94
CA LYS A 244 -32.28 24.13 -9.93
C LYS A 244 -33.11 22.84 -9.98
N ARG A 245 -33.43 22.24 -8.82
CA ARG A 245 -34.28 21.03 -8.81
C ARG A 245 -35.73 21.28 -9.21
N ARG A 246 -36.28 22.46 -8.93
CA ARG A 246 -37.62 22.86 -9.41
C ARG A 246 -37.60 22.99 -10.93
N THR A 247 -36.60 23.69 -11.48
CA THR A 247 -36.42 23.79 -12.93
C THR A 247 -36.19 22.42 -13.57
N ASP A 248 -35.38 21.54 -12.99
CA ASP A 248 -35.20 20.17 -13.49
C ASP A 248 -36.52 19.38 -13.46
N LYS A 249 -37.31 19.47 -12.38
CA LYS A 249 -38.59 18.77 -12.24
C LYS A 249 -39.67 19.30 -13.20
N ASP A 250 -39.71 20.60 -13.41
CA ASP A 250 -40.65 21.23 -14.35
C ASP A 250 -40.23 20.95 -15.80
N THR A 251 -38.93 20.90 -16.08
CA THR A 251 -38.38 20.46 -17.38
C THR A 251 -38.71 19.00 -17.64
N LEU A 252 -38.57 18.11 -16.64
CA LEU A 252 -38.93 16.70 -16.75
C LEU A 252 -40.44 16.51 -16.95
N LYS A 253 -41.28 17.27 -16.24
CA LYS A 253 -42.74 17.25 -16.47
C LYS A 253 -43.12 17.77 -17.85
N ALA A 254 -42.49 18.84 -18.31
CA ALA A 254 -42.71 19.37 -19.66
C ALA A 254 -42.29 18.36 -20.71
N PHE A 255 -41.16 17.68 -20.50
CA PHE A 255 -40.65 16.63 -21.38
C PHE A 255 -41.55 15.39 -21.39
N ASP A 256 -42.01 14.91 -20.22
CA ASP A 256 -42.96 13.79 -20.12
C ASP A 256 -44.31 14.13 -20.77
N THR A 257 -44.79 15.37 -20.57
CA THR A 257 -46.01 15.86 -21.24
C THR A 257 -45.81 15.90 -22.76
N LEU A 258 -44.64 16.36 -23.24
CA LEU A 258 -44.31 16.43 -24.66
C LEU A 258 -44.21 15.05 -25.31
N LEU A 259 -43.60 14.07 -24.63
CA LEU A 259 -43.50 12.69 -25.09
C LEU A 259 -44.86 11.98 -25.10
N ARG A 260 -45.70 12.19 -24.08
CA ARG A 260 -47.06 11.63 -24.02
C ARG A 260 -47.98 12.22 -25.09
N THR A 261 -47.90 13.53 -25.31
CA THR A 261 -48.76 14.22 -26.29
C THR A 261 -48.29 14.01 -27.72
N ASN A 262 -47.01 13.72 -27.94
CA ASN A 262 -46.45 13.45 -29.25
C ASN A 262 -45.53 12.22 -29.21
N PRO A 263 -46.09 10.99 -29.22
CA PRO A 263 -45.29 9.76 -29.18
C PRO A 263 -44.32 9.62 -30.36
N GLN A 264 -44.56 10.35 -31.45
CA GLN A 264 -43.71 10.39 -32.64
C GLN A 264 -42.45 11.23 -32.43
N LEU A 265 -42.43 12.09 -31.39
CA LEU A 265 -41.22 12.77 -30.93
C LEU A 265 -40.31 11.83 -30.13
N ALA A 266 -40.68 10.58 -29.84
CA ALA A 266 -39.72 9.57 -29.39
C ALA A 266 -38.88 9.03 -30.57
N SER A 267 -38.36 9.94 -31.38
CA SER A 267 -37.47 9.69 -32.52
C SER A 267 -36.01 9.78 -32.07
N GLU A 268 -35.12 9.28 -32.93
CA GLU A 268 -33.66 9.42 -32.84
C GLU A 268 -33.20 10.82 -32.42
N SER A 269 -33.78 11.87 -33.02
CA SER A 269 -33.48 13.27 -32.69
C SER A 269 -33.71 13.65 -31.22
N THR A 270 -34.66 13.01 -30.54
CA THR A 270 -34.99 13.30 -29.14
C THR A 270 -34.04 12.59 -28.19
N TYR A 271 -33.57 11.40 -28.56
CA TYR A 271 -32.47 10.74 -27.87
C TYR A 271 -31.19 11.57 -27.96
N GLU A 272 -30.85 12.07 -29.15
CA GLU A 272 -29.68 12.91 -29.36
C GLU A 272 -29.72 14.20 -28.54
N GLN A 273 -30.91 14.82 -28.43
CA GLN A 273 -31.13 16.00 -27.58
C GLN A 273 -31.01 15.67 -26.09
N ALA A 274 -31.41 14.47 -25.67
CA ALA A 274 -31.33 14.02 -24.28
C ALA A 274 -29.89 13.74 -23.82
N ILE A 275 -28.96 13.43 -24.73
CA ILE A 275 -27.54 13.17 -24.40
C ILE A 275 -26.67 14.43 -24.41
N ARG A 276 -27.27 15.62 -24.49
CA ARG A 276 -26.49 16.84 -24.35
C ARG A 276 -25.79 16.91 -22.97
N PRO A 277 -24.54 17.41 -22.89
CA PRO A 277 -23.87 17.62 -21.62
C PRO A 277 -24.75 18.42 -20.66
N GLY A 278 -25.03 17.86 -19.47
CA GLY A 278 -25.92 18.45 -18.46
C GLY A 278 -27.35 17.89 -18.44
N SER A 279 -27.74 17.06 -19.41
CA SER A 279 -29.09 16.49 -19.52
C SER A 279 -29.23 15.08 -18.93
N SER A 280 -28.38 14.67 -17.97
CA SER A 280 -28.37 13.30 -17.45
C SER A 280 -29.70 12.88 -16.80
N LEU A 281 -30.41 13.83 -16.17
CA LEU A 281 -31.74 13.56 -15.61
C LEU A 281 -32.79 13.31 -16.70
N ILE A 282 -32.70 14.03 -17.83
CA ILE A 282 -33.60 13.83 -18.99
C ILE A 282 -33.31 12.47 -19.61
N PHE A 283 -32.04 12.13 -19.78
CA PHE A 283 -31.62 10.81 -20.25
C PHE A 283 -32.10 9.70 -19.32
N GLU A 284 -31.89 9.83 -18.01
CA GLU A 284 -32.37 8.87 -17.02
C GLU A 284 -33.87 8.68 -17.10
N HIS A 285 -34.63 9.78 -17.11
CA HIS A 285 -36.09 9.72 -17.21
C HIS A 285 -36.54 9.10 -18.53
N LEU A 286 -35.89 9.42 -19.65
CA LEU A 286 -36.21 8.83 -20.95
C LEU A 286 -35.92 7.32 -20.96
N VAL A 287 -34.78 6.89 -20.42
CA VAL A 287 -34.41 5.47 -20.35
C VAL A 287 -35.31 4.72 -19.38
N VAL A 288 -35.54 5.23 -18.17
CA VAL A 288 -36.38 4.60 -17.13
C VAL A 288 -37.83 4.51 -17.60
N SER A 289 -38.42 5.62 -18.09
CA SER A 289 -39.82 5.63 -18.50
C SER A 289 -40.12 4.72 -19.69
N TYR A 290 -39.17 4.51 -20.61
CA TYR A 290 -39.41 3.66 -21.78
C TYR A 290 -38.98 2.20 -21.59
N ILE A 291 -38.06 1.90 -20.67
CA ILE A 291 -37.56 0.54 -20.46
C ILE A 291 -38.34 -0.18 -19.36
N ASP A 292 -38.71 0.51 -18.28
CA ASP A 292 -39.40 -0.10 -17.13
C ASP A 292 -40.92 -0.20 -17.36
N ASP A 293 -41.52 0.62 -18.24
CA ASP A 293 -42.92 0.43 -18.61
C ASP A 293 -43.06 -0.82 -19.48
N THR A 294 -43.72 -1.84 -18.90
CA THR A 294 -44.11 -3.10 -19.54
C THR A 294 -44.76 -2.82 -20.90
N GLU A 295 -44.40 -3.62 -21.91
CA GLU A 295 -44.73 -3.48 -23.35
C GLU A 295 -46.19 -3.10 -23.68
N GLU A 296 -47.13 -3.27 -22.76
CA GLU A 296 -48.55 -2.96 -22.92
C GLU A 296 -48.90 -1.46 -23.03
N LYS A 297 -48.09 -0.53 -22.51
CA LYS A 297 -48.53 0.88 -22.38
C LYS A 297 -48.06 1.83 -23.46
N LEU A 298 -46.98 1.51 -24.18
CA LEU A 298 -46.38 2.41 -25.17
C LEU A 298 -46.08 1.63 -26.46
N PRO A 299 -46.86 1.82 -27.55
CA PRO A 299 -46.65 1.12 -28.81
C PRO A 299 -45.29 1.38 -29.47
N ASN A 300 -44.54 2.40 -29.03
CA ASN A 300 -43.20 2.74 -29.54
C ASN A 300 -42.03 2.19 -28.69
N SER A 301 -42.29 1.52 -27.56
CA SER A 301 -41.24 1.04 -26.64
C SER A 301 -40.28 0.02 -27.26
N ARG A 302 -40.77 -0.88 -28.13
CA ARG A 302 -39.93 -1.85 -28.87
C ARG A 302 -38.97 -1.16 -29.84
N ASN A 303 -39.41 -0.11 -30.53
CA ASN A 303 -38.57 0.62 -31.47
C ASN A 303 -37.45 1.37 -30.73
N LEU A 304 -37.76 1.99 -29.60
CA LEU A 304 -36.73 2.67 -28.80
C LEU A 304 -35.75 1.68 -28.18
N ARG A 305 -36.19 0.53 -27.67
CA ARG A 305 -35.26 -0.50 -27.15
C ARG A 305 -34.36 -1.05 -28.25
N GLY A 306 -34.88 -1.28 -29.46
CA GLY A 306 -34.08 -1.66 -30.62
C GLY A 306 -33.07 -0.58 -31.01
N TYR A 307 -33.49 0.68 -31.05
CA TYR A 307 -32.63 1.83 -31.33
C TYR A 307 -31.54 2.02 -30.26
N LEU A 308 -31.89 1.96 -28.97
CA LEU A 308 -30.93 2.06 -27.87
C LEU A 308 -29.91 0.93 -27.90
N ARG A 309 -30.27 -0.24 -28.41
CA ARG A 309 -29.37 -1.39 -28.59
C ARG A 309 -28.51 -1.27 -29.86
N ASN A 310 -28.79 -0.31 -30.74
CA ASN A 310 -27.93 -0.02 -31.87
C ASN A 310 -26.60 0.54 -31.36
N VAL A 311 -25.50 0.04 -31.92
CA VAL A 311 -24.13 0.51 -31.68
C VAL A 311 -24.00 2.01 -31.91
N GLU A 312 -24.69 2.56 -32.90
CA GLU A 312 -24.67 4.00 -33.22
C GLU A 312 -25.15 4.85 -32.03
N SER A 313 -26.21 4.40 -31.34
CA SER A 313 -26.70 5.07 -30.13
C SER A 313 -25.69 5.03 -29.00
N ALA A 314 -25.06 3.88 -28.78
CA ALA A 314 -24.02 3.73 -27.77
C ALA A 314 -22.75 4.54 -28.12
N GLN A 315 -22.38 4.65 -29.39
CA GLN A 315 -21.29 5.51 -29.85
C GLN A 315 -21.60 6.98 -29.62
N TYR A 316 -22.81 7.44 -29.97
CA TYR A 316 -23.24 8.81 -29.73
C TYR A 316 -23.23 9.14 -28.22
N LEU A 317 -23.63 8.17 -27.39
CA LEU A 317 -23.52 8.25 -25.94
C LEU A 317 -22.08 8.34 -25.45
N LEU A 318 -21.15 7.58 -26.03
CA LEU A 318 -19.73 7.65 -25.70
C LEU A 318 -19.08 8.96 -26.16
N GLU A 319 -19.56 9.58 -27.22
CA GLU A 319 -19.03 10.86 -27.69
C GLU A 319 -19.51 12.01 -26.80
N HIS A 320 -20.82 12.10 -26.56
CA HIS A 320 -21.46 13.28 -25.96
C HIS A 320 -21.83 13.10 -24.48
N GLY A 321 -21.99 11.85 -24.03
CA GLY A 321 -22.47 11.51 -22.71
C GLY A 321 -21.43 11.57 -21.60
N ASN A 322 -21.92 11.41 -20.37
CA ASN A 322 -21.12 11.33 -19.16
C ASN A 322 -21.21 9.94 -18.50
N GLN A 323 -20.43 9.73 -17.44
CA GLN A 323 -20.37 8.45 -16.74
C GLN A 323 -21.75 7.99 -16.23
N LEU A 324 -22.53 8.90 -15.64
CA LEU A 324 -23.87 8.55 -15.11
C LEU A 324 -24.78 8.03 -16.23
N MET A 325 -24.79 8.69 -17.39
CA MET A 325 -25.59 8.23 -18.53
C MET A 325 -25.12 6.85 -19.04
N TRP A 326 -23.81 6.61 -19.07
CA TRP A 326 -23.26 5.29 -19.42
C TRP A 326 -23.62 4.21 -18.41
N ASP A 327 -23.57 4.51 -17.11
CA ASP A 327 -23.95 3.58 -16.05
C ASP A 327 -25.43 3.22 -16.15
N ILE A 328 -26.30 4.22 -16.39
CA ILE A 328 -27.74 4.01 -16.65
C ILE A 328 -27.93 3.15 -17.90
N TYR A 329 -27.22 3.46 -18.99
CA TYR A 329 -27.28 2.70 -20.23
C TYR A 329 -26.87 1.23 -20.00
N CYS A 330 -25.78 0.98 -19.28
CA CYS A 330 -25.33 -0.37 -18.94
C CYS A 330 -26.37 -1.11 -18.08
N GLN A 331 -26.92 -0.46 -17.06
CA GLN A 331 -27.87 -1.10 -16.14
C GLN A 331 -29.24 -1.36 -16.78
N LYS A 332 -29.75 -0.42 -17.58
CA LYS A 332 -31.13 -0.43 -18.07
C LYS A 332 -31.24 -0.93 -19.50
N VAL A 333 -30.31 -0.58 -20.39
CA VAL A 333 -30.36 -0.97 -21.81
C VAL A 333 -29.69 -2.31 -22.03
N LEU A 334 -28.45 -2.45 -21.56
CA LEU A 334 -27.67 -3.69 -21.70
C LEU A 334 -28.12 -4.75 -20.67
N GLY A 335 -28.45 -4.30 -19.45
CA GLY A 335 -28.90 -5.19 -18.37
C GLY A 335 -27.90 -6.31 -18.08
N ASP A 336 -28.41 -7.47 -17.69
CA ASP A 336 -27.60 -8.69 -17.47
C ASP A 336 -27.28 -9.43 -18.78
N GLN A 337 -27.68 -8.90 -19.94
CA GLN A 337 -27.50 -9.59 -21.23
C GLN A 337 -26.04 -9.53 -21.68
N LYS A 338 -25.23 -10.43 -21.12
CA LYS A 338 -23.87 -10.73 -21.60
C LYS A 338 -23.82 -11.06 -23.10
N GLY A 339 -24.93 -11.52 -23.67
CA GLY A 339 -25.04 -11.90 -25.08
C GLY A 339 -24.82 -10.77 -26.08
N TRP A 340 -25.11 -9.51 -25.73
CA TRP A 340 -24.96 -8.40 -26.69
C TRP A 340 -23.52 -8.18 -27.18
N ILE A 341 -22.52 -8.60 -26.40
CA ILE A 341 -21.11 -8.50 -26.78
C ILE A 341 -20.60 -9.79 -27.46
N VAL A 342 -21.34 -10.89 -27.36
CA VAL A 342 -20.88 -12.23 -27.74
C VAL A 342 -21.61 -12.77 -28.98
N ASP A 343 -22.79 -12.25 -29.30
CA ASP A 343 -23.64 -12.75 -30.38
C ASP A 343 -23.26 -12.10 -31.74
N ASP A 344 -22.34 -12.77 -32.44
CA ASP A 344 -22.09 -12.83 -33.90
C ASP A 344 -21.31 -11.74 -34.66
N ASP A 345 -21.11 -10.52 -34.17
CA ASP A 345 -20.19 -9.58 -34.82
C ASP A 345 -19.29 -8.87 -33.80
N ASP A 346 -18.16 -9.50 -33.48
CA ASP A 346 -17.04 -8.95 -32.70
C ASP A 346 -16.68 -7.50 -33.14
N SER A 347 -17.03 -7.11 -34.37
CA SER A 347 -16.87 -5.75 -34.90
C SER A 347 -17.58 -4.69 -34.06
N ASP A 348 -18.79 -4.94 -33.58
CA ASP A 348 -19.64 -3.91 -32.97
C ASP A 348 -19.18 -3.54 -31.57
N ALA A 349 -18.89 -4.54 -30.75
CA ALA A 349 -18.31 -4.32 -29.43
C ALA A 349 -16.89 -3.72 -29.52
N GLY A 350 -16.11 -4.14 -30.52
CA GLY A 350 -14.79 -3.54 -30.78
C GLY A 350 -14.89 -2.08 -31.26
N LEU A 351 -15.90 -1.73 -32.05
CA LEU A 351 -16.20 -0.35 -32.43
C LEU A 351 -16.51 0.52 -31.19
N LEU A 352 -17.27 -0.02 -30.24
CA LEU A 352 -17.60 0.70 -28.99
C LEU A 352 -16.38 0.90 -28.11
N LEU A 353 -15.53 -0.11 -27.95
CA LEU A 353 -14.27 0.04 -27.21
C LEU A 353 -13.40 1.10 -27.87
N ARG A 354 -13.28 1.08 -29.20
CA ARG A 354 -12.52 2.08 -29.97
C ARG A 354 -13.08 3.49 -29.79
N SER A 355 -14.40 3.65 -29.84
CA SER A 355 -15.06 4.94 -29.59
C SER A 355 -14.80 5.44 -28.16
N ALA A 356 -14.96 4.57 -27.16
CA ALA A 356 -14.67 4.90 -25.77
C ALA A 356 -13.21 5.35 -25.56
N VAL A 357 -12.25 4.68 -26.21
CA VAL A 357 -10.84 5.07 -26.18
C VAL A 357 -10.61 6.42 -26.86
N ARG A 358 -11.15 6.62 -28.07
CA ARG A 358 -11.01 7.87 -28.84
C ARG A 358 -11.55 9.08 -28.09
N HIS A 359 -12.65 8.93 -27.37
CA HIS A 359 -13.28 10.01 -26.60
C HIS A 359 -12.81 10.08 -25.14
N GLY A 360 -11.78 9.31 -24.75
CA GLY A 360 -11.21 9.38 -23.41
C GLY A 360 -12.16 8.90 -22.29
N LYS A 361 -13.13 8.02 -22.59
CA LYS A 361 -14.12 7.56 -21.61
C LYS A 361 -13.61 6.37 -20.81
N VAL A 362 -12.75 6.65 -19.82
CA VAL A 362 -12.12 5.63 -18.94
C VAL A 362 -13.13 4.65 -18.34
N TYR A 363 -14.26 5.16 -17.82
CA TYR A 363 -15.30 4.35 -17.17
C TYR A 363 -15.90 3.32 -18.14
N ALA A 364 -16.10 3.71 -19.40
CA ALA A 364 -16.64 2.84 -20.43
C ALA A 364 -15.62 1.80 -20.89
N VAL A 365 -14.35 2.21 -21.10
CA VAL A 365 -13.25 1.27 -21.40
C VAL A 365 -13.15 0.20 -20.30
N ARG A 366 -13.14 0.62 -19.03
CA ARG A 366 -13.08 -0.29 -17.88
C ARG A 366 -14.26 -1.26 -17.84
N TRP A 367 -15.47 -0.77 -18.11
CA TRP A 367 -16.67 -1.60 -18.13
C TRP A 367 -16.62 -2.61 -19.30
N ILE A 368 -16.31 -2.16 -20.52
CA ILE A 368 -16.27 -3.01 -21.72
C ILE A 368 -15.22 -4.11 -21.57
N LEU A 369 -13.99 -3.76 -21.16
CA LEU A 369 -12.92 -4.74 -20.96
C LEU A 369 -13.22 -5.74 -19.85
N LYS A 370 -13.98 -5.34 -18.81
CA LYS A 370 -14.43 -6.25 -17.76
C LYS A 370 -15.41 -7.30 -18.29
N GLN A 371 -16.26 -6.95 -19.25
CA GLN A 371 -17.22 -7.88 -19.84
C GLN A 371 -16.56 -8.76 -20.91
N CYS A 372 -15.73 -8.17 -21.77
CA CYS A 372 -15.11 -8.87 -22.90
C CYS A 372 -13.65 -8.44 -23.10
N PRO A 373 -12.69 -9.05 -22.36
CA PRO A 373 -11.28 -8.73 -22.43
C PRO A 373 -10.64 -8.88 -23.82
N ILE A 374 -11.15 -9.81 -24.65
CA ILE A 374 -10.61 -10.11 -25.99
C ILE A 374 -10.68 -8.90 -26.93
N LEU A 375 -11.62 -7.97 -26.71
CA LEU A 375 -11.75 -6.76 -27.50
C LEU A 375 -10.50 -5.87 -27.45
N ALA A 376 -9.66 -5.98 -26.41
CA ALA A 376 -8.42 -5.22 -26.30
C ALA A 376 -7.41 -5.54 -27.43
N VAL A 377 -7.49 -6.73 -28.04
CA VAL A 377 -6.59 -7.18 -29.12
C VAL A 377 -7.29 -7.35 -30.45
N LEU A 378 -8.59 -7.06 -30.51
CA LEU A 378 -9.39 -7.21 -31.72
C LEU A 378 -9.14 -6.03 -32.67
N GLN A 379 -8.91 -6.32 -33.94
CA GLN A 379 -8.77 -5.31 -34.99
C GLN A 379 -10.13 -5.02 -35.59
N VAL A 380 -10.54 -3.75 -35.61
CA VAL A 380 -11.84 -3.32 -36.16
C VAL A 380 -11.66 -2.15 -37.11
N LYS A 381 -12.06 -2.35 -38.38
CA LYS A 381 -11.80 -1.41 -39.49
C LYS A 381 -10.32 -1.02 -39.54
N ASP A 382 -9.46 -2.02 -39.56
CA ASP A 382 -8.00 -1.94 -39.63
C ASP A 382 -7.28 -1.27 -38.46
N GLU A 383 -7.99 -0.84 -37.42
CA GLU A 383 -7.41 -0.23 -36.23
C GLU A 383 -7.65 -1.07 -34.97
N TYR A 384 -6.65 -1.12 -34.10
CA TYR A 384 -6.74 -1.67 -32.76
C TYR A 384 -7.14 -0.57 -31.75
N PRO A 385 -7.80 -0.92 -30.63
CA PRO A 385 -8.19 0.05 -29.62
C PRO A 385 -7.02 0.93 -29.13
N LEU A 386 -5.82 0.36 -28.98
CA LEU A 386 -4.64 1.12 -28.53
C LEU A 386 -4.23 2.22 -29.54
N GLN A 387 -4.46 2.02 -30.84
CA GLN A 387 -4.16 3.01 -31.87
C GLN A 387 -5.14 4.19 -31.85
N ALA A 388 -6.33 4.01 -31.28
CA ALA A 388 -7.33 5.06 -31.17
C ALA A 388 -7.07 6.03 -30.01
N LEU A 389 -6.00 5.81 -29.22
CA LEU A 389 -5.59 6.74 -28.17
C LEU A 389 -5.16 8.07 -28.80
N PRO A 390 -5.69 9.22 -28.34
CA PRO A 390 -5.29 10.53 -28.85
C PRO A 390 -3.87 10.87 -28.37
N ILE A 391 -2.90 10.79 -29.29
CA ILE A 391 -1.46 10.96 -29.02
C ILE A 391 -1.12 12.39 -28.55
N ASP A 392 -1.87 13.38 -29.03
CA ASP A 392 -1.55 14.81 -28.83
C ASP A 392 -1.92 15.35 -27.44
N LYS A 393 -2.51 14.50 -26.58
CA LYS A 393 -2.93 14.87 -25.23
C LYS A 393 -2.21 13.94 -24.25
N ASP A 394 -1.09 14.37 -23.67
CA ASP A 394 -0.56 13.75 -22.43
C ASP A 394 -1.46 14.13 -21.26
N ASP A 395 -2.71 13.68 -21.33
CA ASP A 395 -3.65 13.77 -20.24
C ASP A 395 -3.58 12.50 -19.38
N GLY A 396 -3.87 12.65 -18.08
CA GLY A 396 -3.93 11.50 -17.17
C GLY A 396 -4.92 10.42 -17.64
N THR A 397 -5.91 10.81 -18.44
CA THR A 397 -6.95 9.95 -19.02
C THR A 397 -6.37 8.93 -20.01
N CYS A 398 -5.54 9.35 -20.96
CA CYS A 398 -4.91 8.46 -21.95
C CYS A 398 -4.00 7.46 -21.27
N ARG A 399 -3.25 7.91 -20.25
CA ARG A 399 -2.44 7.04 -19.41
C ARG A 399 -3.29 6.01 -18.67
N GLU A 400 -4.43 6.42 -18.12
CA GLU A 400 -5.34 5.50 -17.44
C GLU A 400 -5.96 4.48 -18.39
N ILE A 401 -6.43 4.90 -19.57
CA ILE A 401 -6.98 4.00 -20.60
C ILE A 401 -5.93 3.00 -21.07
N ARG A 402 -4.71 3.47 -21.34
CA ARG A 402 -3.57 2.61 -21.66
C ARG A 402 -3.31 1.59 -20.54
N ASN A 403 -3.34 2.02 -19.28
CA ASN A 403 -3.16 1.16 -18.11
C ASN A 403 -4.29 0.14 -17.92
N LEU A 404 -5.42 0.29 -18.62
CA LEU A 404 -6.49 -0.72 -18.70
C LEU A 404 -6.28 -1.65 -19.89
N LEU A 405 -5.98 -1.10 -21.08
CA LEU A 405 -5.81 -1.86 -22.31
C LEU A 405 -4.59 -2.78 -22.25
N LEU A 406 -3.41 -2.24 -21.95
CA LEU A 406 -2.16 -2.99 -22.08
C LEU A 406 -2.13 -4.23 -21.19
N PRO A 407 -2.46 -4.17 -19.87
CA PRO A 407 -2.52 -5.38 -19.05
C PRO A 407 -3.55 -6.40 -19.54
N THR A 408 -4.68 -5.93 -20.10
CA THR A 408 -5.70 -6.81 -20.67
C THR A 408 -5.18 -7.53 -21.92
N MET A 409 -4.47 -6.82 -22.80
CA MET A 409 -3.82 -7.40 -23.97
C MET A 409 -2.76 -8.44 -23.58
N LEU A 410 -1.91 -8.12 -22.59
CA LEU A 410 -0.87 -9.02 -22.09
C LEU A 410 -1.46 -10.34 -21.56
N ARG A 411 -2.65 -10.30 -20.95
CA ARG A 411 -3.37 -11.49 -20.46
C ARG A 411 -4.01 -12.30 -21.58
N MET A 412 -4.57 -11.66 -22.60
CA MET A 412 -5.23 -12.35 -23.73
C MET A 412 -4.28 -13.10 -24.65
N GLY A 413 -3.02 -12.68 -24.69
CA GLY A 413 -1.91 -13.56 -25.02
C GLY A 413 -1.89 -14.12 -26.44
N LYS A 414 -1.27 -13.36 -27.35
CA LYS A 414 -0.28 -13.88 -28.32
C LYS A 414 0.75 -12.76 -28.53
N MET A 415 2.02 -12.97 -28.12
CA MET A 415 3.03 -11.89 -28.12
C MET A 415 3.25 -11.26 -29.49
N TYR A 416 3.10 -12.03 -30.58
CA TYR A 416 3.20 -11.49 -31.93
C TYR A 416 2.06 -10.51 -32.26
N ILE A 417 0.85 -10.73 -31.73
CA ILE A 417 -0.28 -9.80 -31.92
C ILE A 417 0.00 -8.53 -31.12
N ILE A 418 0.41 -8.67 -29.85
CA ILE A 418 0.73 -7.52 -29.00
C ILE A 418 1.83 -6.69 -29.66
N ARG A 419 2.94 -7.32 -30.08
CA ARG A 419 4.03 -6.63 -30.79
C ARG A 419 3.55 -5.93 -32.05
N LYS A 420 2.74 -6.59 -32.89
CA LYS A 420 2.12 -5.96 -34.06
C LYS A 420 1.30 -4.72 -33.67
N ILE A 421 0.49 -4.80 -32.62
CA ILE A 421 -0.32 -3.66 -32.14
C ILE A 421 0.58 -2.53 -31.66
N LEU A 422 1.62 -2.85 -30.89
CA LEU A 422 2.57 -1.86 -30.37
C LEU A 422 3.33 -1.18 -31.50
N ASP A 423 3.85 -1.94 -32.47
CA ASP A 423 4.57 -1.42 -33.64
C ASP A 423 3.69 -0.53 -34.53
N LEU A 424 2.40 -0.85 -34.64
CA LEU A 424 1.42 -0.06 -35.38
C LEU A 424 0.84 1.11 -34.58
N SER A 425 1.03 1.13 -33.26
CA SER A 425 0.61 2.22 -32.39
C SER A 425 1.75 3.22 -32.26
N ASN A 426 1.45 4.51 -32.35
CA ASN A 426 2.42 5.55 -32.00
C ASN A 426 2.57 5.71 -30.47
N VAL A 427 2.18 4.69 -29.69
CA VAL A 427 2.19 4.71 -28.23
C VAL A 427 3.53 4.13 -27.77
N HIS A 428 4.36 4.96 -27.15
CA HIS A 428 5.65 4.52 -26.62
C HIS A 428 5.47 3.50 -25.51
N VAL A 429 5.87 2.24 -25.71
CA VAL A 429 5.77 1.18 -24.70
C VAL A 429 7.10 0.94 -23.99
N ASN A 430 7.03 0.87 -22.66
CA ASN A 430 8.16 0.50 -21.82
C ASN A 430 8.38 -1.02 -21.87
N GLU A 431 9.45 -1.52 -21.28
CA GLU A 431 9.72 -2.95 -21.26
C GLU A 431 8.60 -3.73 -20.55
N ILE A 432 8.06 -4.75 -21.24
CA ILE A 432 7.00 -5.63 -20.73
C ILE A 432 7.52 -6.98 -20.25
N THR A 433 8.80 -7.28 -20.47
CA THR A 433 9.42 -8.55 -20.09
C THR A 433 10.80 -8.30 -19.52
N LEU A 434 11.21 -9.13 -18.56
CA LEU A 434 12.58 -9.14 -18.03
C LEU A 434 13.18 -10.56 -18.19
N PRO A 435 13.81 -10.86 -19.34
CA PRO A 435 14.36 -12.17 -19.64
C PRO A 435 15.80 -12.31 -19.10
N LEU A 436 15.94 -12.60 -17.82
CA LEU A 436 17.26 -12.86 -17.20
C LEU A 436 17.73 -14.31 -17.43
N SER A 437 16.86 -15.17 -17.96
CA SER A 437 17.16 -16.58 -18.25
C SER A 437 18.30 -16.79 -19.25
N GLN A 438 18.66 -15.78 -20.04
CA GLN A 438 19.79 -15.82 -20.97
C GLN A 438 21.13 -15.52 -20.30
N PHE A 439 21.13 -15.11 -19.03
CA PHE A 439 22.34 -14.84 -18.29
C PHE A 439 23.13 -16.13 -18.04
N ASN A 440 24.40 -16.15 -18.45
CA ASN A 440 25.26 -17.30 -18.25
C ASN A 440 25.82 -17.32 -16.81
N ALA A 441 25.02 -17.87 -15.89
CA ALA A 441 25.37 -18.00 -14.48
C ALA A 441 26.58 -18.93 -14.22
N GLN A 442 26.99 -19.74 -15.21
CA GLN A 442 28.19 -20.59 -15.10
C GLN A 442 29.49 -19.80 -15.28
N GLN A 443 29.45 -18.71 -16.06
CA GLN A 443 30.62 -17.90 -16.38
C GLN A 443 30.73 -16.65 -15.50
N PHE A 444 29.61 -16.11 -15.05
CA PHE A 444 29.54 -14.85 -14.35
C PHE A 444 28.73 -14.96 -13.07
N ASN A 445 29.16 -14.26 -12.03
CA ASN A 445 28.41 -14.14 -10.80
C ASN A 445 27.15 -13.29 -11.05
N PHE A 446 25.96 -13.88 -10.86
CA PHE A 446 24.70 -13.17 -11.09
C PHE A 446 24.45 -12.09 -10.04
N LEU A 447 24.88 -12.29 -8.79
CA LEU A 447 24.72 -11.29 -7.74
C LEU A 447 25.50 -10.02 -8.05
N ASP A 448 26.72 -10.14 -8.61
CA ASP A 448 27.50 -8.99 -9.08
C ASP A 448 26.79 -8.27 -10.23
N PHE A 449 26.24 -9.04 -11.17
CA PHE A 449 25.43 -8.50 -12.27
C PHE A 449 24.19 -7.75 -11.74
N ILE A 450 23.46 -8.32 -10.77
CA ILE A 450 22.29 -7.68 -10.16
C ILE A 450 22.67 -6.45 -9.34
N SER A 451 23.81 -6.48 -8.63
CA SER A 451 24.31 -5.33 -7.88
C SER A 451 24.65 -4.16 -8.81
N GLY A 452 25.19 -4.47 -10.00
CA GLY A 452 25.38 -3.50 -11.08
C GLY A 452 24.07 -3.00 -11.70
N LEU A 453 23.11 -3.90 -11.92
CA LEU A 453 21.79 -3.60 -12.49
C LEU A 453 20.95 -2.69 -11.59
N THR A 454 20.97 -2.97 -10.29
CA THR A 454 20.20 -2.25 -9.26
C THR A 454 20.93 -1.03 -8.71
N GLY A 455 22.21 -0.84 -9.05
CA GLY A 455 23.03 0.26 -8.55
C GLY A 455 23.37 0.16 -7.06
N ARG A 456 23.22 -1.03 -6.45
CA ARG A 456 23.54 -1.28 -5.02
C ARG A 456 25.01 -1.61 -4.77
N GLY A 457 25.84 -1.77 -5.80
CA GLY A 457 27.26 -2.06 -5.64
C GLY A 457 28.05 -0.93 -4.96
N GLU A 458 28.92 -1.26 -4.00
CA GLU A 458 29.71 -0.32 -3.17
C GLU A 458 30.76 0.52 -3.93
N GLY A 459 30.83 0.43 -5.26
CA GLY A 459 31.84 1.07 -6.09
C GLY A 459 31.27 1.93 -7.20
N GLY A 460 30.34 2.83 -6.88
CA GLY A 460 29.62 3.71 -7.81
C GLY A 460 30.52 4.43 -8.83
N THR A 461 30.84 3.75 -9.92
CA THR A 461 31.43 4.34 -11.13
C THR A 461 30.30 4.80 -12.05
N THR A 462 30.58 5.83 -12.84
CA THR A 462 29.63 6.58 -13.69
C THR A 462 28.88 5.74 -14.75
N GLU A 463 29.19 4.45 -14.93
CA GLU A 463 28.49 3.57 -15.88
C GLU A 463 27.15 3.01 -15.38
N THR A 464 26.90 2.98 -14.06
CA THR A 464 25.60 2.55 -13.48
C THR A 464 24.43 3.45 -13.89
N SER A 465 24.70 4.66 -14.41
CA SER A 465 23.67 5.56 -14.96
C SER A 465 22.94 4.99 -16.19
N ARG A 466 23.51 4.03 -16.93
CA ARG A 466 22.87 3.50 -18.16
C ARG A 466 21.66 2.60 -17.88
N LEU A 467 21.64 1.88 -16.75
CA LEU A 467 20.54 0.97 -16.42
C LEU A 467 19.38 1.67 -15.71
N GLN A 468 19.57 2.92 -15.27
CA GLN A 468 18.48 3.81 -14.89
C GLN A 468 17.57 4.14 -16.09
N CYS A 469 18.06 4.00 -17.33
CA CYS A 469 17.27 4.23 -18.53
C CYS A 469 16.22 3.13 -18.79
N LEU A 470 16.36 1.94 -18.18
CA LEU A 470 15.35 0.90 -18.30
C LEU A 470 14.07 1.34 -17.60
N ARG A 471 13.01 1.49 -18.38
CA ARG A 471 11.65 1.74 -17.91
C ARG A 471 10.83 0.50 -18.16
N PHE A 472 10.04 0.12 -17.17
CA PHE A 472 9.16 -1.03 -17.25
C PHE A 472 7.71 -0.57 -17.26
N GLU A 473 6.85 -1.38 -17.86
CA GLU A 473 5.41 -1.23 -17.67
C GLU A 473 5.01 -1.62 -16.25
N ARG A 474 3.91 -1.03 -15.77
CA ARG A 474 3.34 -1.34 -14.46
C ARG A 474 2.99 -2.82 -14.30
N VAL A 475 2.65 -3.47 -15.41
CA VAL A 475 2.35 -4.90 -15.48
C VAL A 475 3.34 -5.57 -16.43
N LEU A 476 4.14 -6.49 -15.89
CA LEU A 476 5.06 -7.30 -16.68
C LEU A 476 4.38 -8.58 -17.14
N LYS A 477 4.64 -8.95 -18.40
CA LYS A 477 4.19 -10.22 -18.97
C LYS A 477 4.99 -11.38 -18.39
N SER A 478 6.31 -11.27 -18.35
CA SER A 478 7.15 -12.29 -17.73
C SER A 478 8.39 -11.71 -17.06
N VAL A 479 8.79 -12.36 -15.98
CA VAL A 479 10.09 -12.21 -15.34
C VAL A 479 10.68 -13.62 -15.23
N ASP A 480 11.74 -13.89 -15.99
CA ASP A 480 12.33 -15.21 -16.12
C ASP A 480 13.78 -15.16 -15.63
N PHE A 481 14.08 -15.84 -14.52
CA PHE A 481 15.42 -15.88 -13.93
C PHE A 481 16.31 -16.96 -14.59
N PRO A 482 17.65 -16.79 -14.57
CA PRO A 482 18.58 -17.85 -14.99
C PRO A 482 18.54 -19.03 -14.02
N ASP A 483 19.08 -20.15 -14.45
CA ASP A 483 19.27 -21.29 -13.54
C ASP A 483 20.34 -20.95 -12.50
N LEU A 484 19.92 -20.90 -11.23
CA LEU A 484 20.78 -20.52 -10.12
C LEU A 484 21.61 -21.71 -9.59
N ASN A 485 21.36 -22.94 -10.06
CA ASN A 485 22.10 -24.14 -9.62
C ASN A 485 23.55 -24.20 -10.11
N GLY A 486 23.93 -23.39 -11.12
CA GLY A 486 25.25 -23.46 -11.77
C GLY A 486 26.32 -22.51 -11.22
N GLN A 487 26.05 -21.75 -10.16
CA GLN A 487 27.03 -20.80 -9.61
C GLN A 487 28.06 -21.49 -8.71
N LEU A 488 29.04 -22.14 -9.34
CA LEU A 488 30.23 -22.63 -8.66
C LEU A 488 31.21 -21.46 -8.44
N GLY A 489 30.88 -20.59 -7.49
CA GLY A 489 31.83 -19.63 -6.93
C GLY A 489 32.99 -20.38 -6.26
N SER A 490 34.21 -19.89 -6.42
CA SER A 490 35.49 -20.57 -6.16
C SER A 490 35.82 -21.01 -4.72
N SER A 491 34.84 -21.03 -3.80
CA SER A 491 34.97 -21.55 -2.44
C SER A 491 33.67 -22.27 -2.03
N VAL A 492 33.61 -23.57 -2.32
CA VAL A 492 32.48 -24.47 -2.00
C VAL A 492 32.08 -24.42 -0.50
N VAL A 493 33.00 -24.02 0.38
CA VAL A 493 32.78 -24.07 1.84
C VAL A 493 32.07 -22.82 2.39
N ASP A 494 32.27 -21.65 1.79
CA ASP A 494 31.66 -20.40 2.28
C ASP A 494 30.29 -20.10 1.65
N ASP A 495 30.00 -20.69 0.48
CA ASP A 495 28.80 -20.36 -0.30
C ASP A 495 27.54 -21.09 0.21
N VAL A 496 27.69 -22.29 0.79
CA VAL A 496 26.58 -23.12 1.30
C VAL A 496 25.79 -22.45 2.43
N ARG A 497 26.35 -21.41 3.07
CA ARG A 497 25.73 -20.70 4.19
C ARG A 497 25.21 -19.30 3.86
N LYS A 498 25.48 -18.79 2.66
CA LYS A 498 25.04 -17.43 2.32
C LYS A 498 23.63 -17.48 1.77
N ASP A 499 22.70 -16.89 2.52
CA ASP A 499 21.37 -16.54 2.01
C ASP A 499 21.56 -15.74 0.71
N HIS A 500 21.13 -16.31 -0.41
CA HIS A 500 21.22 -15.70 -1.72
C HIS A 500 20.07 -14.70 -1.89
N ARG A 501 20.38 -13.51 -2.41
CA ARG A 501 19.47 -12.34 -2.43
C ARG A 501 19.20 -11.84 -3.84
N GLU A 502 19.81 -12.40 -4.87
CA GLU A 502 19.69 -11.94 -6.26
C GLU A 502 18.23 -11.79 -6.72
N VAL A 503 17.37 -12.77 -6.41
CA VAL A 503 15.96 -12.75 -6.81
C VAL A 503 15.22 -11.69 -6.00
N GLU A 504 15.48 -11.62 -4.70
CA GLU A 504 14.91 -10.61 -3.82
C GLU A 504 15.32 -9.19 -4.25
N ASP A 505 16.57 -8.96 -4.61
CA ASP A 505 17.09 -7.67 -5.04
C ASP A 505 16.46 -7.22 -6.36
N VAL A 506 16.34 -8.11 -7.34
CA VAL A 506 15.63 -7.82 -8.61
C VAL A 506 14.18 -7.47 -8.36
N LEU A 507 13.48 -8.27 -7.54
CA LEU A 507 12.07 -8.06 -7.26
C LEU A 507 11.85 -6.80 -6.37
N HIS A 508 12.73 -6.47 -5.44
CA HIS A 508 12.61 -5.18 -4.75
C HIS A 508 12.88 -4.00 -5.67
N TRP A 509 13.87 -4.09 -6.55
CA TRP A 509 14.18 -3.06 -7.54
C TRP A 509 13.01 -2.82 -8.49
N LEU A 510 12.43 -3.89 -9.05
CA LEU A 510 11.27 -3.78 -9.94
C LEU A 510 10.09 -3.06 -9.28
N SER A 511 9.79 -3.38 -8.01
CA SER A 511 8.66 -2.75 -7.33
C SER A 511 8.98 -1.33 -6.85
N ASN A 512 10.07 -1.17 -6.11
CA ASN A 512 10.34 0.05 -5.35
C ASN A 512 10.91 1.15 -6.26
N GLU A 513 11.68 0.78 -7.29
CA GLU A 513 12.36 1.76 -8.16
C GLU A 513 11.73 1.83 -9.55
N LYS A 514 11.21 0.71 -10.08
CA LYS A 514 10.63 0.66 -11.43
C LYS A 514 9.10 0.76 -11.45
N GLY A 515 8.44 0.75 -10.30
CA GLY A 515 6.98 0.91 -10.19
C GLY A 515 6.18 -0.24 -10.80
N VAL A 516 6.77 -1.44 -10.88
CA VAL A 516 6.05 -2.64 -11.29
C VAL A 516 5.13 -3.08 -10.16
N GLU A 517 3.84 -3.25 -10.47
CA GLU A 517 2.81 -3.65 -9.52
C GLU A 517 2.33 -5.08 -9.76
N GLU A 518 2.41 -5.58 -11.00
CA GLU A 518 1.90 -6.90 -11.36
C GLU A 518 2.86 -7.68 -12.25
N ILE A 519 2.97 -8.99 -12.03
CA ILE A 519 3.75 -9.91 -12.88
C ILE A 519 2.84 -11.07 -13.30
N ILE A 520 2.56 -11.21 -14.59
CA ILE A 520 1.68 -12.28 -15.08
C ILE A 520 2.37 -13.64 -14.97
N ASN A 521 3.61 -13.75 -15.42
CA ASN A 521 4.41 -14.98 -15.33
C ASN A 521 5.71 -14.74 -14.56
N LEU A 522 5.87 -15.41 -13.42
CA LEU A 522 7.10 -15.36 -12.64
C LEU A 522 7.76 -16.74 -12.65
N LYS A 523 8.92 -16.84 -13.29
CA LYS A 523 9.71 -18.06 -13.35
C LYS A 523 11.04 -17.90 -12.63
N VAL A 524 11.25 -18.68 -11.58
CA VAL A 524 12.46 -18.68 -10.76
C VAL A 524 13.00 -20.10 -10.66
N PRO A 525 14.01 -20.48 -11.47
CA PRO A 525 14.73 -21.74 -11.30
C PRO A 525 15.67 -21.63 -10.08
N ASP A 526 15.11 -21.85 -8.90
CA ASP A 526 15.81 -21.72 -7.62
C ASP A 526 16.93 -22.74 -7.43
N ARG A 527 17.80 -22.47 -6.45
CA ARG A 527 18.86 -23.37 -6.02
C ARG A 527 18.27 -24.56 -5.26
N LEU A 528 18.79 -25.76 -5.51
CA LEU A 528 18.41 -26.95 -4.74
C LEU A 528 19.17 -27.03 -3.42
N HIS A 529 20.45 -26.68 -3.41
CA HIS A 529 21.19 -26.40 -2.18
C HIS A 529 20.77 -25.01 -1.69
N SER A 530 20.36 -24.85 -0.43
CA SER A 530 19.89 -23.55 0.08
C SER A 530 18.84 -22.86 -0.83
N PRO A 531 17.64 -23.43 -1.04
CA PRO A 531 16.55 -22.76 -1.75
C PRO A 531 16.10 -21.52 -0.98
N HIS A 532 15.41 -20.58 -1.65
CA HIS A 532 14.82 -19.46 -0.94
C HIS A 532 13.79 -19.92 0.10
N LYS A 533 13.53 -19.08 1.11
CA LYS A 533 12.56 -19.37 2.19
C LYS A 533 11.12 -19.22 1.68
N ASP A 534 10.20 -20.05 2.16
CA ASP A 534 8.79 -20.06 1.72
C ASP A 534 8.09 -18.71 1.89
N TYR A 535 8.38 -17.99 2.99
CA TYR A 535 7.81 -16.68 3.23
C TYR A 535 8.21 -15.66 2.16
N MET A 536 9.41 -15.78 1.59
CA MET A 536 9.90 -14.84 0.57
C MET A 536 9.15 -15.05 -0.74
N VAL A 537 9.01 -16.31 -1.18
CA VAL A 537 8.22 -16.68 -2.36
C VAL A 537 6.79 -16.13 -2.23
N ARG A 538 6.14 -16.38 -1.09
CA ARG A 538 4.77 -15.90 -0.82
C ARG A 538 4.68 -14.38 -0.77
N HIS A 539 5.66 -13.71 -0.15
CA HIS A 539 5.71 -12.26 -0.09
C HIS A 539 5.67 -11.64 -1.49
N PHE A 540 6.51 -12.11 -2.41
CA PHE A 540 6.54 -11.54 -3.77
C PHE A 540 5.37 -11.98 -4.63
N VAL A 541 4.89 -13.22 -4.51
CA VAL A 541 3.67 -13.68 -5.18
C VAL A 541 2.48 -12.77 -4.81
N GLN A 542 2.40 -12.37 -3.54
CA GLN A 542 1.39 -11.42 -3.06
C GLN A 542 1.63 -9.99 -3.50
N LYS A 543 2.88 -9.51 -3.38
CA LYS A 543 3.24 -8.14 -3.75
C LYS A 543 2.92 -7.86 -5.23
N TYR A 544 3.17 -8.84 -6.10
CA TYR A 544 3.01 -8.73 -7.55
C TYR A 544 1.73 -9.32 -8.12
N LYS A 545 0.79 -9.78 -7.29
CA LYS A 545 -0.45 -10.42 -7.75
C LYS A 545 -0.18 -11.45 -8.86
N VAL A 546 0.77 -12.35 -8.64
CA VAL A 546 1.25 -13.27 -9.68
C VAL A 546 0.11 -14.16 -10.18
N GLU A 547 0.02 -14.33 -11.51
CA GLU A 547 -1.01 -15.17 -12.16
C GLU A 547 -0.49 -16.57 -12.50
N THR A 548 0.75 -16.67 -12.95
CA THR A 548 1.45 -17.94 -13.23
C THR A 548 2.75 -17.96 -12.44
N LEU A 549 2.86 -18.91 -11.51
CA LEU A 549 4.05 -19.11 -10.70
C LEU A 549 4.76 -20.39 -11.11
N ASP A 550 6.02 -20.27 -11.51
CA ASP A 550 6.95 -21.38 -11.71
C ASP A 550 8.21 -21.13 -10.89
N TRP A 551 8.15 -21.46 -9.60
CA TRP A 551 9.28 -21.32 -8.70
C TRP A 551 9.83 -22.70 -8.36
N ARG A 552 11.03 -23.02 -8.85
CA ARG A 552 11.71 -24.32 -8.68
C ARG A 552 12.25 -24.53 -7.27
N LYS A 553 11.38 -24.40 -6.28
CA LYS A 553 11.66 -24.70 -4.89
C LYS A 553 11.03 -26.03 -4.52
N LEU A 554 11.84 -26.96 -4.05
CA LEU A 554 11.36 -28.23 -3.52
C LEU A 554 10.46 -27.99 -2.31
N ASP A 555 9.33 -28.70 -2.32
CA ASP A 555 8.40 -28.80 -1.21
C ASP A 555 7.88 -27.45 -0.68
N LEU A 556 7.61 -26.51 -1.59
CA LEU A 556 7.09 -25.18 -1.29
C LEU A 556 5.81 -25.23 -0.43
N TYR A 557 5.83 -24.59 0.74
CA TYR A 557 4.64 -24.41 1.56
C TYR A 557 3.81 -23.21 1.07
N LEU A 558 2.56 -23.49 0.72
CA LEU A 558 1.64 -22.51 0.15
C LEU A 558 1.05 -21.54 1.19
N VAL A 559 0.90 -21.90 2.46
CA VAL A 559 0.03 -21.13 3.38
C VAL A 559 0.75 -20.69 4.63
N ASP A 560 0.47 -19.46 5.05
CA ASP A 560 0.83 -18.95 6.36
C ASP A 560 -0.31 -19.19 7.33
N TYR A 561 0.07 -19.56 8.53
CA TYR A 561 -0.83 -19.68 9.66
C TYR A 561 -0.67 -18.45 10.55
N ASP A 562 -1.78 -17.95 11.07
CA ASP A 562 -1.73 -16.99 12.17
C ASP A 562 -1.34 -17.68 13.49
N GLU A 563 -1.26 -16.90 14.58
CA GLU A 563 -0.93 -17.42 15.91
C GLU A 563 -1.91 -18.51 16.40
N ASP A 564 -3.14 -18.52 15.87
CA ASP A 564 -4.19 -19.50 16.17
C ASP A 564 -4.17 -20.72 15.23
N TRP A 565 -3.13 -20.88 14.40
CA TRP A 565 -3.04 -21.93 13.38
C TRP A 565 -4.16 -21.87 12.33
N LYS A 566 -4.77 -20.71 12.09
CA LYS A 566 -5.74 -20.51 11.03
C LYS A 566 -5.04 -20.03 9.76
N PRO A 567 -5.43 -20.56 8.59
CA PRO A 567 -4.87 -20.10 7.33
C PRO A 567 -5.23 -18.62 7.12
N LEU A 568 -4.22 -17.78 6.95
CA LEU A 568 -4.44 -16.35 6.68
C LEU A 568 -5.12 -16.17 5.31
N PRO A 569 -6.13 -15.28 5.18
CA PRO A 569 -6.76 -15.01 3.90
C PRO A 569 -5.73 -14.43 2.92
N HIS A 570 -5.26 -15.28 2.02
CA HIS A 570 -4.21 -14.93 1.09
C HIS A 570 -4.73 -14.05 -0.05
N ARG A 571 -4.33 -12.78 -0.06
CA ARG A 571 -4.69 -11.84 -1.14
C ARG A 571 -4.20 -12.32 -2.51
N TRP A 572 -3.14 -13.12 -2.56
CA TRP A 572 -2.60 -13.69 -3.80
C TRP A 572 -3.41 -14.89 -4.33
N ALA A 573 -4.22 -15.53 -3.49
CA ALA A 573 -5.15 -16.58 -3.92
C ALA A 573 -6.16 -16.08 -4.97
N ALA A 574 -6.39 -14.77 -5.02
CA ALA A 574 -7.27 -14.13 -5.98
C ALA A 574 -6.62 -13.88 -7.35
N SER A 575 -5.29 -13.91 -7.47
CA SER A 575 -4.62 -13.67 -8.77
C SER A 575 -4.09 -14.94 -9.41
N LEU A 576 -3.65 -15.91 -8.59
CA LEU A 576 -2.97 -17.10 -9.09
C LEU A 576 -3.93 -18.02 -9.86
N GLN A 577 -3.59 -18.28 -11.12
CA GLN A 577 -4.33 -19.11 -12.06
C GLN A 577 -3.59 -20.38 -12.43
N LYS A 578 -2.25 -20.33 -12.48
CA LYS A 578 -1.39 -21.48 -12.74
C LYS A 578 -0.27 -21.55 -11.72
N LEU A 579 -0.04 -22.75 -11.19
CA LEU A 579 0.97 -23.02 -10.18
C LEU A 579 1.80 -24.24 -10.59
N THR A 580 3.11 -24.10 -10.56
CA THR A 580 4.05 -25.21 -10.73
C THR A 580 4.70 -25.54 -9.40
N LEU A 581 4.60 -26.81 -8.99
CA LEU A 581 5.14 -27.32 -7.73
C LEU A 581 6.19 -28.39 -8.00
N TYR A 582 7.23 -28.40 -7.18
CA TYR A 582 8.34 -29.35 -7.27
C TYR A 582 8.39 -30.14 -5.98
N SER A 583 8.29 -31.46 -6.07
CA SER A 583 8.22 -32.35 -4.92
C SER A 583 9.44 -33.24 -4.81
N SER A 584 9.92 -33.41 -3.58
CA SER A 584 10.90 -34.44 -3.22
C SER A 584 10.30 -35.85 -3.08
N GLY A 585 8.98 -35.99 -3.18
CA GLY A 585 8.25 -37.22 -2.81
C GLY A 585 7.76 -37.23 -1.35
N ASN A 586 7.97 -36.15 -0.59
CA ASN A 586 7.47 -36.04 0.78
C ASN A 586 5.92 -36.00 0.82
N THR A 587 5.32 -37.06 1.35
CA THR A 587 3.85 -37.19 1.44
C THR A 587 3.20 -36.12 2.30
N ALA A 588 3.86 -35.64 3.35
CA ALA A 588 3.31 -34.58 4.22
C ALA A 588 3.12 -33.26 3.47
N VAL A 589 3.99 -32.98 2.49
CA VAL A 589 3.90 -31.81 1.63
C VAL A 589 2.75 -31.95 0.65
N HIS A 590 2.50 -33.15 0.12
CA HIS A 590 1.35 -33.42 -0.73
C HIS A 590 0.04 -33.24 0.03
N ASP A 591 -0.06 -33.76 1.25
CA ASP A 591 -1.22 -33.56 2.12
C ASP A 591 -1.46 -32.07 2.40
N HIS A 592 -0.37 -31.33 2.64
CA HIS A 592 -0.42 -29.87 2.77
C HIS A 592 -0.91 -29.20 1.48
N TRP A 593 -0.43 -29.57 0.29
CA TRP A 593 -0.94 -29.00 -0.96
C TRP A 593 -2.42 -29.31 -1.17
N MET A 594 -2.85 -30.55 -0.97
CA MET A 594 -4.23 -30.97 -1.22
C MET A 594 -5.25 -30.25 -0.33
N SER A 595 -4.85 -29.89 0.89
CA SER A 595 -5.68 -29.09 1.80
C SER A 595 -5.78 -27.62 1.40
N HIS A 596 -4.71 -27.03 0.85
CA HIS A 596 -4.64 -25.59 0.59
C HIS A 596 -4.92 -25.16 -0.85
N LEU A 597 -4.70 -26.03 -1.84
CA LEU A 597 -5.00 -25.71 -3.25
C LEU A 597 -6.47 -25.31 -3.45
N ARG A 598 -7.37 -25.85 -2.61
CA ARG A 598 -8.81 -25.52 -2.61
C ARG A 598 -9.11 -24.06 -2.20
N LEU A 599 -8.18 -23.40 -1.52
CA LEU A 599 -8.31 -22.00 -1.11
C LEU A 599 -7.99 -21.05 -2.28
N LEU A 600 -7.29 -21.52 -3.30
CA LEU A 600 -6.89 -20.76 -4.48
C LEU A 600 -8.04 -20.78 -5.51
N LYS A 601 -9.09 -19.97 -5.26
CA LYS A 601 -10.35 -19.99 -6.02
C LYS A 601 -10.20 -19.76 -7.53
N ASN A 602 -9.13 -19.06 -7.93
CA ASN A 602 -8.87 -18.75 -9.33
C ASN A 602 -7.85 -19.68 -9.99
N LEU A 603 -7.31 -20.66 -9.24
CA LEU A 603 -6.37 -21.64 -9.73
C LEU A 603 -7.08 -22.61 -10.68
N ARG A 604 -6.60 -22.67 -11.92
CA ARG A 604 -7.15 -23.50 -13.00
C ARG A 604 -6.24 -24.66 -13.35
N GLN A 605 -4.94 -24.50 -13.13
CA GLN A 605 -3.93 -25.49 -13.49
C GLN A 605 -2.89 -25.60 -12.38
N VAL A 606 -2.57 -26.85 -12.02
CA VAL A 606 -1.46 -27.19 -11.14
C VAL A 606 -0.60 -28.21 -11.86
N ASP A 607 0.66 -27.88 -12.08
CA ASP A 607 1.66 -28.80 -12.61
C ASP A 607 2.53 -29.26 -11.43
N ILE A 608 2.66 -30.57 -11.23
CA ILE A 608 3.48 -31.13 -10.15
C ILE A 608 4.61 -31.95 -10.78
N TYR A 609 5.85 -31.57 -10.49
CA TYR A 609 7.05 -32.29 -10.89
C TYR A 609 7.63 -33.01 -9.67
N VAL A 610 7.79 -34.33 -9.77
CA VAL A 610 8.51 -35.12 -8.76
C VAL A 610 9.96 -35.17 -9.19
N VAL A 611 10.86 -34.65 -8.36
CA VAL A 611 12.30 -34.61 -8.63
C VAL A 611 12.92 -35.90 -8.11
N GLU A 612 13.59 -36.64 -9.00
CA GLU A 612 14.26 -37.89 -8.63
C GLU A 612 15.51 -37.60 -7.79
N GLU A 613 15.79 -38.47 -6.82
CA GLU A 613 16.94 -38.32 -5.92
C GLU A 613 18.28 -38.37 -6.70
N SER A 614 18.32 -39.11 -7.82
CA SER A 614 19.47 -39.14 -8.74
C SER A 614 19.77 -37.77 -9.36
N ASP A 615 18.76 -36.95 -9.60
CA ASP A 615 18.94 -35.58 -10.09
C ASP A 615 19.51 -34.67 -8.99
N LEU A 616 19.16 -34.95 -7.72
CA LEU A 616 19.73 -34.24 -6.57
C LEU A 616 21.19 -34.60 -6.33
N VAL A 617 21.57 -35.87 -6.55
CA VAL A 617 22.94 -36.36 -6.34
C VAL A 617 23.86 -35.95 -7.48
N SER A 618 23.43 -36.04 -8.74
CA SER A 618 24.23 -35.62 -9.90
C SER A 618 24.52 -34.11 -9.91
N LEU A 619 23.71 -33.30 -9.23
CA LEU A 619 23.96 -31.87 -9.00
C LEU A 619 24.93 -31.59 -7.85
N ASN A 620 25.18 -32.55 -6.95
CA ASN A 620 26.19 -32.42 -5.89
C ASN A 620 27.57 -32.94 -6.31
N GLU A 621 27.64 -33.79 -7.34
CA GLU A 621 28.90 -34.36 -7.87
C GLU A 621 29.50 -33.56 -9.03
N ALA A 622 28.74 -32.65 -9.64
CA ALA A 622 29.17 -31.72 -10.69
C ALA A 622 29.54 -30.36 -10.10
#